data_AF-A0AAD3HSV8-F1
#
_entry.id   AF-A0AAD3HSV8-F1
#
_cell.length_a   1.000
_cell.length_b   1.000
_cell.length_c   1.000
_cell.angle_alpha   90.00
_cell.angle_beta   90.00
_cell.angle_gamma   90.00
#
_symmetry.space_group_name_H-M   'P 1'
#
loop_
_entity.id
_entity.type
_entity.pdbx_description
1 polymer ?
#
loop_
_entity_poly.entity_id
_entity_poly.type
_entity_poly.pdbx_seq_one_letter_code
_entity_poly.pdbx_strand_id
1 'polypeptide(L)'
;MQVLAAPCPARVARAPCVSRVSRPRRLRVACSVTTPHSGYHFDGTGRRFFEGWYWKVVMPDTGQSFALIYSVEDPLGNTPQAGVGLQVMGPDDGYICQFSPRVDGFWAAPHRLELGATFTPAPAAAAATGSNTHTGSPRGPPRGMLGQDQFFQQVSEGFQASQRLQQGRMVAREEGAAGPPMSTVSSASWCLSITPRAGWGSPSARHQQATAGWLSALPVFEPHWQVLMAHGEASGWLQWGERRFSFSGAPAYAEKNWGGGFPSKWAWVQCNSFEGQPGLSVTSVGARRGLLVGLPGVEEDVGLLGLHLPPHLAGGGGEFVELVPWNSELEWEVSPWGSWRLRGANSRWEALLEAECEAGAGAVLRAPTTAQGLAPFCKDTFFGRCRLRL
;
A
#
# COMPACT_ATOMS: atom_id res chain seq x y z
N MET A 1 -11.78 4.46 2.31
CA MET A 1 -11.55 4.40 0.86
C MET A 1 -10.04 4.62 0.59
N GLN A 2 -9.65 5.06 -0.61
CA GLN A 2 -8.29 5.50 -1.02
C GLN A 2 -8.41 6.07 -2.45
N VAL A 3 -7.87 7.27 -2.74
CA VAL A 3 -8.10 8.08 -3.98
C VAL A 3 -7.37 9.46 -3.97
N LEU A 4 -7.17 10.20 -5.09
CA LEU A 4 -6.30 11.42 -5.19
C LEU A 4 -6.90 12.81 -5.71
N ALA A 5 -6.63 13.97 -5.02
CA ALA A 5 -6.39 15.40 -5.47
C ALA A 5 -7.39 16.68 -5.57
N ALA A 6 -7.80 17.39 -4.46
CA ALA A 6 -8.18 18.87 -4.30
C ALA A 6 -9.68 19.48 -4.20
N PRO A 7 -9.98 20.53 -3.35
CA PRO A 7 -11.23 20.71 -2.51
C PRO A 7 -12.57 21.32 -3.06
N CYS A 8 -13.78 21.35 -2.40
CA CYS A 8 -14.16 21.38 -0.95
C CYS A 8 -15.45 20.55 -0.41
N PRO A 9 -16.58 20.98 0.23
CA PRO A 9 -17.37 20.12 1.21
C PRO A 9 -18.90 19.90 0.88
N ALA A 10 -19.91 19.43 1.68
CA ALA A 10 -20.09 19.04 3.13
C ALA A 10 -21.42 18.25 3.49
N ARG A 11 -21.44 17.41 4.57
CA ARG A 11 -22.52 17.16 5.63
C ARG A 11 -23.89 16.43 5.35
N VAL A 12 -24.62 15.71 6.27
CA VAL A 12 -24.43 15.12 7.65
C VAL A 12 -25.55 14.10 8.11
N ALA A 13 -25.25 13.20 9.09
CA ALA A 13 -26.14 12.40 10.02
C ALA A 13 -26.99 11.19 9.49
N ARG A 14 -27.41 10.16 10.27
CA ARG A 14 -27.03 9.57 11.61
C ARG A 14 -27.58 8.12 11.71
N ALA A 15 -26.96 7.23 12.52
CA ALA A 15 -27.39 5.81 12.74
C ALA A 15 -28.29 5.60 13.99
N PRO A 16 -28.84 4.39 14.23
CA PRO A 16 -28.43 3.67 15.46
C PRO A 16 -28.51 2.11 15.50
N CYS A 17 -27.80 1.56 16.49
CA CYS A 17 -28.08 0.33 17.28
C CYS A 17 -27.58 -1.06 16.80
N VAL A 18 -27.42 -1.97 17.77
CA VAL A 18 -26.61 -3.21 17.74
C VAL A 18 -27.32 -4.34 18.49
N SER A 19 -27.18 -5.61 18.08
CA SER A 19 -27.40 -6.73 19.01
C SER A 19 -26.55 -7.99 18.78
N ARG A 20 -25.93 -8.43 19.90
CA ARG A 20 -25.48 -9.79 20.30
C ARG A 20 -24.56 -10.63 19.38
N VAL A 21 -23.42 -11.03 19.96
CA VAL A 21 -22.35 -11.88 19.38
C VAL A 21 -22.51 -13.34 19.79
N SER A 22 -22.25 -14.29 18.86
CA SER A 22 -22.06 -15.72 19.14
C SER A 22 -20.60 -16.13 18.97
N ARG A 23 -20.09 -17.05 19.81
CA ARG A 23 -18.68 -17.47 19.79
C ARG A 23 -18.36 -18.33 18.55
N PRO A 24 -17.29 -18.04 17.78
CA PRO A 24 -16.94 -18.81 16.58
C PRO A 24 -16.32 -20.17 16.92
N ARG A 25 -16.59 -21.18 16.08
CA ARG A 25 -15.86 -22.46 16.06
C ARG A 25 -14.41 -22.23 15.57
N ARG A 26 -13.46 -23.05 16.04
CA ARG A 26 -12.07 -23.02 15.57
C ARG A 26 -12.02 -23.37 14.07
N LEU A 27 -11.70 -22.39 13.24
CA LEU A 27 -11.43 -22.59 11.81
C LEU A 27 -10.08 -23.31 11.61
N ARG A 28 -9.95 -24.02 10.48
CA ARG A 28 -8.70 -24.71 10.10
C ARG A 28 -7.56 -23.71 9.92
N VAL A 29 -6.33 -24.16 10.14
CA VAL A 29 -5.10 -23.39 9.87
C VAL A 29 -5.14 -22.85 8.44
N ALA A 30 -4.96 -21.53 8.28
CA ALA A 30 -5.11 -20.86 7.00
C ALA A 30 -4.04 -21.34 6.01
N CYS A 31 -4.46 -21.74 4.81
CA CYS A 31 -3.53 -22.02 3.72
C CYS A 31 -2.73 -20.75 3.38
N SER A 32 -1.42 -20.86 3.22
CA SER A 32 -0.59 -19.71 2.88
C SER A 32 -0.79 -19.29 1.42
N VAL A 33 -1.61 -18.25 1.23
CA VAL A 33 -1.68 -17.48 -0.01
C VAL A 33 -0.26 -17.03 -0.38
N THR A 34 0.13 -17.24 -1.64
CA THR A 34 1.43 -16.80 -2.19
C THR A 34 1.18 -15.94 -3.41
N THR A 35 1.85 -14.79 -3.46
CA THR A 35 1.65 -13.77 -4.51
C THR A 35 2.93 -13.62 -5.35
N PRO A 36 2.86 -13.60 -6.69
CA PRO A 36 4.00 -13.29 -7.54
C PRO A 36 4.46 -11.84 -7.34
N HIS A 37 5.61 -11.48 -7.91
CA HIS A 37 6.24 -10.15 -7.79
C HIS A 37 6.46 -9.67 -6.35
N SER A 38 6.39 -10.57 -5.37
CA SER A 38 6.44 -10.25 -3.94
C SER A 38 7.85 -9.87 -3.45
N GLY A 39 8.89 -10.46 -4.05
CA GLY A 39 10.29 -10.11 -3.80
C GLY A 39 10.72 -8.78 -4.43
N TYR A 40 11.89 -8.30 -4.03
CA TYR A 40 12.54 -7.07 -4.52
C TYR A 40 13.02 -7.21 -5.97
N HIS A 41 12.83 -6.17 -6.79
CA HIS A 41 13.04 -6.19 -8.23
C HIS A 41 14.28 -5.43 -8.72
N PHE A 42 15.04 -4.76 -7.84
CA PHE A 42 16.23 -4.03 -8.27
C PHE A 42 17.28 -4.96 -8.89
N ASP A 43 17.69 -4.65 -10.12
CA ASP A 43 18.55 -5.48 -10.96
C ASP A 43 20.06 -5.19 -10.81
N GLY A 44 20.43 -4.23 -9.94
CA GLY A 44 21.82 -3.81 -9.74
C GLY A 44 22.34 -2.81 -10.78
N THR A 45 21.54 -2.41 -11.76
CA THR A 45 21.96 -1.46 -12.81
C THR A 45 21.85 -0.01 -12.35
N GLY A 46 22.62 0.88 -13.00
CA GLY A 46 22.59 2.33 -12.75
C GLY A 46 21.43 3.09 -13.41
N ARG A 47 20.34 2.41 -13.79
CA ARG A 47 19.14 3.06 -14.33
C ARG A 47 18.31 3.67 -13.20
N ARG A 48 17.50 4.69 -13.52
CA ARG A 48 16.48 5.22 -12.60
C ARG A 48 15.62 4.08 -12.10
N PHE A 49 15.54 3.93 -10.78
CA PHE A 49 14.77 2.87 -10.16
C PHE A 49 14.20 3.34 -8.83
N PHE A 50 12.91 3.08 -8.62
CA PHE A 50 12.34 3.01 -7.29
C PHE A 50 11.65 1.66 -7.10
N GLU A 51 11.51 1.26 -5.85
CA GLU A 51 10.49 0.30 -5.45
C GLU A 51 9.76 0.83 -4.23
N GLY A 52 8.43 0.79 -4.28
CA GLY A 52 7.52 1.31 -3.26
C GLY A 52 6.52 0.26 -2.85
N TRP A 53 6.14 0.25 -1.58
CA TRP A 53 5.18 -0.68 -0.99
C TRP A 53 4.18 0.09 -0.13
N TYR A 54 2.94 -0.36 -0.13
CA TYR A 54 1.84 0.26 0.60
C TYR A 54 1.00 -0.83 1.28
N TRP A 55 0.79 -0.70 2.58
CA TRP A 55 -0.19 -1.48 3.35
C TRP A 55 -1.23 -0.54 3.94
N LYS A 56 -2.50 -0.91 3.88
CA LYS A 56 -3.58 -0.21 4.58
C LYS A 56 -4.30 -1.14 5.54
N VAL A 57 -4.74 -0.61 6.68
CA VAL A 57 -5.67 -1.26 7.61
C VAL A 57 -6.84 -0.33 7.94
N VAL A 58 -8.03 -0.91 8.08
CA VAL A 58 -9.28 -0.20 8.43
C VAL A 58 -9.75 -0.65 9.82
N MET A 59 -9.90 0.29 10.76
CA MET A 59 -10.31 -0.02 12.13
C MET A 59 -11.82 -0.35 12.18
N PRO A 60 -12.23 -1.58 12.60
CA PRO A 60 -13.64 -1.97 12.60
C PRO A 60 -14.53 -1.07 13.46
N ASP A 61 -14.03 -0.64 14.62
CA ASP A 61 -14.82 0.08 15.63
C ASP A 61 -15.01 1.57 15.32
N THR A 62 -14.21 2.15 14.42
CA THR A 62 -14.21 3.61 14.15
C THR A 62 -14.30 3.98 12.67
N GLY A 63 -14.09 3.03 11.74
CA GLY A 63 -13.97 3.30 10.30
C GLY A 63 -12.73 4.10 9.89
N GLN A 64 -11.96 4.63 10.86
CA GLN A 64 -10.69 5.30 10.60
C GLN A 64 -9.69 4.28 10.03
N SER A 65 -8.70 4.74 9.28
CA SER A 65 -7.71 3.87 8.61
C SER A 65 -6.30 4.41 8.81
N PHE A 66 -5.31 3.54 8.59
CA PHE A 66 -3.91 3.92 8.46
C PHE A 66 -3.32 3.26 7.22
N ALA A 67 -2.42 3.97 6.53
CA ALA A 67 -1.53 3.41 5.54
C ALA A 67 -0.08 3.49 6.02
N LEU A 68 0.65 2.39 5.87
CA LEU A 68 2.09 2.27 6.06
C LEU A 68 2.73 2.20 4.67
N ILE A 69 3.58 3.17 4.34
CA ILE A 69 4.12 3.36 3.00
C ILE A 69 5.64 3.42 3.09
N TYR A 70 6.31 2.57 2.31
CA TYR A 70 7.78 2.49 2.28
C TYR A 70 8.24 2.66 0.84
N SER A 71 9.39 3.30 0.64
CA SER A 71 10.06 3.35 -0.66
C SER A 71 11.56 3.29 -0.54
N VAL A 72 12.21 2.86 -1.61
CA VAL A 72 13.64 3.08 -1.87
C VAL A 72 13.78 3.66 -3.27
N GLU A 73 14.59 4.71 -3.39
CA GLU A 73 14.90 5.41 -4.63
C GLU A 73 16.40 5.28 -4.95
N ASP A 74 16.72 5.00 -6.22
CA ASP A 74 18.06 4.75 -6.77
C ASP A 74 19.00 3.97 -5.79
N PRO A 75 18.79 2.66 -5.59
CA PRO A 75 19.37 1.88 -4.49
C PRO A 75 20.91 1.75 -4.46
N LEU A 76 21.62 2.32 -5.44
CA LEU A 76 23.08 2.47 -5.45
C LEU A 76 23.56 3.69 -4.65
N GLY A 77 22.67 4.61 -4.26
CA GLY A 77 23.03 5.80 -3.48
C GLY A 77 23.83 6.84 -4.26
N ASN A 78 23.81 6.78 -5.61
CA ASN A 78 24.72 7.53 -6.49
C ASN A 78 24.05 8.70 -7.25
N THR A 79 22.80 9.05 -6.92
CA THR A 79 22.06 10.18 -7.55
C THR A 79 21.44 11.11 -6.51
N PRO A 80 21.16 12.39 -6.84
CA PRO A 80 20.54 13.34 -5.90
C PRO A 80 19.14 12.97 -5.40
N GLN A 81 18.46 12.07 -6.13
CA GLN A 81 17.13 11.56 -5.78
C GLN A 81 17.19 10.23 -5.01
N ALA A 82 18.38 9.69 -4.74
CA ALA A 82 18.52 8.42 -4.03
C ALA A 82 18.11 8.56 -2.56
N GLY A 83 17.51 7.52 -2.00
CA GLY A 83 17.05 7.54 -0.62
C GLY A 83 16.12 6.41 -0.23
N VAL A 84 15.55 6.57 0.96
CA VAL A 84 14.59 5.63 1.56
C VAL A 84 13.48 6.44 2.21
N GLY A 85 12.27 6.29 1.68
CA GLY A 85 11.06 6.88 2.23
C GLY A 85 10.36 5.98 3.24
N LEU A 86 9.97 6.57 4.36
CA LEU A 86 8.95 6.03 5.25
C LEU A 86 7.86 7.10 5.42
N GLN A 87 6.62 6.75 5.09
CA GLN A 87 5.46 7.60 5.31
C GLN A 87 4.37 6.82 6.02
N VAL A 88 3.64 7.48 6.91
CA VAL A 88 2.39 6.94 7.46
C VAL A 88 1.30 7.98 7.27
N MET A 89 0.23 7.58 6.59
CA MET A 89 -1.03 8.32 6.59
C MET A 89 -1.94 7.69 7.66
N GLY A 90 -2.65 8.52 8.40
CA GLY A 90 -3.51 8.11 9.50
C GLY A 90 -4.90 8.73 9.46
N PRO A 91 -5.61 8.66 10.59
CA PRO A 91 -6.92 9.29 10.75
C PRO A 91 -6.86 10.80 10.59
N ASP A 92 -8.02 11.38 10.28
CA ASP A 92 -8.28 12.82 10.29
C ASP A 92 -7.31 13.59 9.36
N ASP A 93 -7.01 12.95 8.22
CA ASP A 93 -6.01 13.31 7.20
C ASP A 93 -4.60 13.58 7.75
N GLY A 94 -4.28 12.94 8.88
CA GLY A 94 -2.97 12.96 9.48
C GLY A 94 -1.90 12.30 8.58
N TYR A 95 -0.71 12.89 8.56
CA TYR A 95 0.43 12.45 7.77
C TYR A 95 1.74 12.63 8.56
N ILE A 96 2.70 11.74 8.34
CA ILE A 96 4.07 11.87 8.85
C ILE A 96 5.03 11.22 7.86
N CYS A 97 6.19 11.86 7.64
CA CYS A 97 7.26 11.32 6.82
C CYS A 97 8.60 11.32 7.58
N GLN A 98 9.33 10.23 7.43
CA GLN A 98 10.75 10.11 7.75
C GLN A 98 11.50 9.72 6.48
N PHE A 99 12.50 10.51 6.10
CA PHE A 99 13.35 10.26 4.93
C PHE A 99 14.81 10.06 5.33
N SER A 100 15.55 9.35 4.48
CA SER A 100 17.01 9.26 4.52
C SER A 100 17.56 9.30 3.10
N PRO A 101 18.46 10.23 2.73
CA PRO A 101 19.18 10.17 1.46
C PRO A 101 20.24 9.05 1.43
N ARG A 102 20.46 8.36 2.55
CA ARG A 102 21.35 7.20 2.65
C ARG A 102 20.55 5.90 2.54
N VAL A 103 20.96 5.04 1.62
CA VAL A 103 20.33 3.74 1.29
C VAL A 103 20.98 2.53 1.98
N ASP A 104 22.13 2.70 2.65
CA ASP A 104 22.93 1.61 3.24
C ASP A 104 22.25 0.86 4.40
N GLY A 105 21.29 1.53 5.04
CA GLY A 105 20.42 0.98 6.09
C GLY A 105 19.20 0.20 5.58
N PHE A 106 18.93 0.20 4.26
CA PHE A 106 17.82 -0.54 3.64
C PHE A 106 18.22 -1.98 3.26
N TRP A 107 17.26 -2.90 3.28
CA TRP A 107 17.39 -4.25 2.75
C TRP A 107 16.02 -4.80 2.30
N ALA A 108 16.02 -5.69 1.32
CA ALA A 108 14.83 -6.42 0.88
C ALA A 108 15.22 -7.80 0.31
N ALA A 109 14.31 -8.77 0.41
CA ALA A 109 14.54 -10.13 -0.09
C ALA A 109 14.13 -10.27 -1.57
N PRO A 110 14.97 -10.83 -2.46
CA PRO A 110 14.70 -10.86 -3.90
C PRO A 110 13.58 -11.82 -4.33
N HIS A 111 13.15 -12.74 -3.45
CA HIS A 111 12.23 -13.83 -3.82
C HIS A 111 11.03 -14.00 -2.85
N ARG A 112 10.82 -13.05 -1.93
CA ARG A 112 9.69 -13.04 -1.00
C ARG A 112 9.43 -11.64 -0.45
N LEU A 113 8.19 -11.36 -0.04
CA LEU A 113 7.82 -10.09 0.58
C LEU A 113 8.38 -9.99 2.01
N GLU A 114 9.63 -9.57 2.10
CA GLU A 114 10.35 -9.14 3.32
C GLU A 114 11.26 -7.97 2.96
N LEU A 115 11.18 -6.88 3.72
CA LEU A 115 12.06 -5.71 3.63
C LEU A 115 12.17 -4.96 4.96
N GLY A 116 13.11 -4.03 5.05
CA GLY A 116 13.20 -3.09 6.15
C GLY A 116 14.25 -2.01 5.94
N ALA A 117 14.22 -0.99 6.80
CA ALA A 117 15.26 0.03 6.87
C ALA A 117 15.52 0.42 8.32
N THR A 118 16.80 0.65 8.65
CA THR A 118 17.21 1.31 9.90
C THR A 118 17.69 2.71 9.59
N PHE A 119 16.99 3.74 10.08
CA PHE A 119 17.44 5.13 10.00
C PHE A 119 18.35 5.49 11.16
N THR A 120 17.95 5.07 12.38
CA THR A 120 18.71 5.30 13.62
C THR A 120 18.74 4.00 14.43
N PRO A 121 19.92 3.39 14.63
CA PRO A 121 20.05 2.22 15.52
C PRO A 121 19.85 2.63 16.99
N ALA A 122 19.44 1.66 17.81
CA ALA A 122 19.35 1.86 19.26
C ALA A 122 20.75 2.03 19.89
N PRO A 123 20.93 2.80 20.97
CA PRO A 123 22.25 3.08 21.56
C PRO A 123 23.07 1.83 21.90
N ALA A 124 22.43 0.75 22.37
CA ALA A 124 23.09 -0.52 22.65
C ALA A 124 23.62 -1.22 21.39
N ALA A 125 22.88 -1.14 20.27
CA ALA A 125 23.32 -1.65 18.97
C ALA A 125 24.40 -0.75 18.34
N ALA A 126 24.29 0.57 18.52
CA ALA A 126 25.30 1.54 18.07
C ALA A 126 26.66 1.29 18.77
N ALA A 127 26.66 1.08 20.09
CA ALA A 127 27.85 0.74 20.85
C ALA A 127 28.55 -0.54 20.34
N ALA A 128 27.78 -1.54 19.90
CA ALA A 128 28.30 -2.79 19.34
C ALA A 128 28.95 -2.64 17.95
N THR A 129 28.82 -1.48 17.28
CA THR A 129 29.60 -1.17 16.08
C THR A 129 31.01 -0.64 16.40
N GLY A 130 31.26 -0.28 17.67
CA GLY A 130 32.59 0.07 18.17
C GLY A 130 33.55 -1.14 18.22
N SER A 131 34.75 -0.93 17.67
CA SER A 131 35.86 -1.90 17.53
C SER A 131 36.02 -2.94 18.66
N ASN A 132 35.61 -4.19 18.44
CA ASN A 132 36.16 -5.36 19.14
C ASN A 132 35.99 -6.67 18.33
N THR A 133 37.09 -7.33 17.95
CA THR A 133 37.18 -8.23 16.76
C THR A 133 37.13 -9.73 17.04
N HIS A 134 36.33 -10.20 18.03
CA HIS A 134 36.36 -11.61 18.45
C HIS A 134 35.02 -12.35 18.60
N THR A 135 33.88 -11.80 18.17
CA THR A 135 32.61 -12.55 18.11
C THR A 135 31.97 -12.48 16.73
N GLY A 136 31.53 -13.63 16.21
CA GLY A 136 31.04 -13.81 14.82
C GLY A 136 29.63 -13.28 14.53
N SER A 137 29.14 -12.32 15.30
CA SER A 137 27.84 -11.69 15.04
C SER A 137 27.97 -10.62 13.95
N PRO A 138 27.01 -10.48 13.02
CA PRO A 138 27.03 -9.41 12.02
C PRO A 138 27.09 -8.02 12.68
N ARG A 139 28.10 -7.22 12.33
CA ARG A 139 28.20 -5.81 12.72
C ARG A 139 27.39 -4.95 11.75
N GLY A 140 26.45 -4.17 12.26
CA GLY A 140 25.66 -3.20 11.48
C GLY A 140 24.17 -3.20 11.87
N PRO A 141 23.34 -2.43 11.15
CA PRO A 141 21.89 -2.50 11.30
C PRO A 141 21.34 -3.88 10.86
N PRO A 142 20.17 -4.31 11.38
CA PRO A 142 19.55 -5.56 10.96
C PRO A 142 19.28 -5.61 9.45
N ARG A 143 19.66 -6.74 8.82
CA ARG A 143 19.45 -7.01 7.38
C ARG A 143 18.52 -8.19 7.11
N GLY A 144 17.52 -8.36 7.97
CA GLY A 144 16.51 -9.43 7.91
C GLY A 144 15.45 -9.25 9.00
N MET A 145 14.33 -9.97 8.88
CA MET A 145 13.21 -9.87 9.81
C MET A 145 13.58 -10.31 11.23
N LEU A 146 13.51 -9.39 12.19
CA LEU A 146 13.63 -9.66 13.62
C LEU A 146 12.27 -9.91 14.29
N GLY A 147 12.27 -10.55 15.46
CA GLY A 147 11.10 -10.52 16.35
C GLY A 147 10.81 -9.11 16.88
N GLN A 148 9.58 -8.85 17.35
CA GLN A 148 9.15 -7.53 17.83
C GLN A 148 10.13 -6.91 18.85
N ASP A 149 10.47 -7.67 19.89
CA ASP A 149 11.26 -7.15 21.00
C ASP A 149 12.72 -6.92 20.59
N GLN A 150 13.29 -7.83 19.78
CA GLN A 150 14.62 -7.68 19.18
C GLN A 150 14.71 -6.44 18.29
N PHE A 151 13.67 -6.18 17.47
CA PHE A 151 13.61 -5.01 16.61
C PHE A 151 13.59 -3.72 17.43
N PHE A 152 12.67 -3.58 18.40
CA PHE A 152 12.60 -2.36 19.22
C PHE A 152 13.76 -2.18 20.20
N GLN A 153 14.56 -3.23 20.45
CA GLN A 153 15.85 -3.16 21.16
C GLN A 153 17.03 -2.72 20.28
N GLN A 154 16.95 -2.90 18.95
CA GLN A 154 18.06 -2.64 18.01
C GLN A 154 17.82 -1.44 17.10
N VAL A 155 16.56 -1.05 16.87
CA VAL A 155 16.13 0.03 15.97
C VAL A 155 15.39 1.09 16.78
N SER A 156 15.98 2.29 16.89
CA SER A 156 15.29 3.46 17.44
C SER A 156 14.30 4.03 16.43
N GLU A 157 14.71 4.14 15.17
CA GLU A 157 13.92 4.68 14.06
C GLU A 157 14.15 3.83 12.80
N GLY A 158 13.05 3.46 12.12
CA GLY A 158 13.06 2.53 11.00
C GLY A 158 11.83 1.62 11.00
N PHE A 159 11.83 0.67 10.07
CA PHE A 159 10.73 -0.28 9.88
C PHE A 159 11.23 -1.64 9.41
N GLN A 160 10.40 -2.68 9.58
CA GLN A 160 10.50 -3.91 8.80
C GLN A 160 9.09 -4.44 8.49
N ALA A 161 8.97 -5.10 7.34
CA ALA A 161 7.72 -5.36 6.67
C ALA A 161 7.76 -6.72 5.97
N SER A 162 6.66 -7.47 6.08
CA SER A 162 6.48 -8.73 5.36
C SER A 162 5.01 -9.00 5.07
N GLN A 163 4.73 -10.13 4.41
CA GLN A 163 3.37 -10.62 4.16
C GLN A 163 2.55 -10.87 5.46
N ARG A 164 3.19 -10.96 6.64
CA ARG A 164 2.52 -11.35 7.91
C ARG A 164 2.85 -10.50 9.13
N LEU A 165 3.86 -9.63 9.05
CA LEU A 165 4.32 -8.78 10.14
C LEU A 165 4.71 -7.41 9.59
N GLN A 166 4.21 -6.35 10.21
CA GLN A 166 4.58 -4.95 9.97
C GLN A 166 4.96 -4.33 11.30
N GLN A 167 6.17 -3.78 11.45
CA GLN A 167 6.57 -3.09 12.67
C GLN A 167 7.57 -1.96 12.40
N GLY A 168 7.50 -0.90 13.20
CA GLY A 168 8.36 0.27 13.02
C GLY A 168 8.17 1.34 14.08
N ARG A 169 9.09 2.32 14.07
CA ARG A 169 9.04 3.57 14.84
C ARG A 169 9.65 4.68 14.00
N MET A 170 9.05 5.87 14.03
CA MET A 170 9.50 7.02 13.27
C MET A 170 9.20 8.34 13.97
N VAL A 171 9.91 9.38 13.54
CA VAL A 171 9.67 10.78 13.87
C VAL A 171 9.57 11.59 12.59
N ALA A 172 8.92 12.75 12.63
CA ALA A 172 8.90 13.68 11.50
C ALA A 172 10.34 14.14 11.20
N ARG A 173 10.86 13.80 10.02
CA ARG A 173 12.19 14.18 9.53
C ARG A 173 12.21 14.09 8.00
N GLU A 174 12.08 15.23 7.34
CA GLU A 174 11.82 15.33 5.90
C GLU A 174 13.01 15.96 5.14
N GLU A 175 14.11 16.23 5.84
CA GLU A 175 15.34 16.80 5.32
C GLU A 175 15.95 15.92 4.21
N GLY A 176 15.96 16.45 2.99
CA GLY A 176 16.44 15.75 1.80
C GLY A 176 15.34 15.16 0.92
N ALA A 177 14.10 15.05 1.40
CA ALA A 177 12.95 14.76 0.54
C ALA A 177 12.63 15.99 -0.33
N ALA A 178 12.05 15.78 -1.52
CA ALA A 178 11.72 16.89 -2.40
C ALA A 178 10.45 17.62 -1.90
N GLY A 179 10.46 18.96 -1.91
CA GLY A 179 9.35 19.82 -1.49
C GLY A 179 9.43 20.26 -0.01
N PRO A 180 8.48 21.10 0.47
CA PRO A 180 8.43 21.51 1.87
C PRO A 180 8.02 20.35 2.78
N PRO A 181 8.35 20.37 4.09
CA PRO A 181 7.82 19.42 5.08
C PRO A 181 6.28 19.42 5.10
N MET A 182 5.68 18.25 5.34
CA MET A 182 4.21 18.07 5.32
C MET A 182 3.67 17.30 6.55
N SER A 183 4.53 16.79 7.42
CA SER A 183 4.13 16.01 8.60
C SER A 183 3.24 16.82 9.55
N THR A 184 2.02 16.33 9.80
CA THR A 184 1.05 16.91 10.75
C THR A 184 1.11 16.26 12.13
N VAL A 185 1.88 15.17 12.28
CA VAL A 185 2.13 14.47 13.56
C VAL A 185 3.64 14.24 13.74
N SER A 186 4.13 14.37 14.98
CA SER A 186 5.56 14.36 15.30
C SER A 186 6.21 12.98 15.36
N SER A 187 5.45 11.92 15.65
CA SER A 187 5.95 10.55 15.77
C SER A 187 4.87 9.48 15.58
N ALA A 188 5.30 8.30 15.14
CA ALA A 188 4.45 7.12 15.02
C ALA A 188 5.22 5.83 15.34
N SER A 189 4.53 4.78 15.79
CA SER A 189 5.08 3.42 15.85
C SER A 189 3.98 2.35 15.77
N TRP A 190 4.31 1.15 15.34
CA TRP A 190 3.33 0.08 15.15
C TRP A 190 3.93 -1.31 15.33
N CYS A 191 3.07 -2.28 15.65
CA CYS A 191 3.33 -3.70 15.41
C CYS A 191 2.01 -4.41 15.06
N LEU A 192 1.94 -4.93 13.84
CA LEU A 192 0.76 -5.56 13.25
C LEU A 192 1.10 -6.98 12.78
N SER A 193 0.36 -7.96 13.26
CA SER A 193 0.25 -9.27 12.62
C SER A 193 -0.81 -9.23 11.51
N ILE A 194 -0.55 -9.91 10.39
CA ILE A 194 -1.46 -9.95 9.23
C ILE A 194 -1.70 -11.40 8.80
N THR A 195 -2.97 -11.72 8.54
CA THR A 195 -3.39 -12.96 7.86
C THR A 195 -3.93 -12.60 6.47
N PRO A 196 -3.14 -12.78 5.40
CA PRO A 196 -3.62 -12.64 4.03
C PRO A 196 -4.76 -13.63 3.73
N ARG A 197 -5.79 -13.15 3.03
CA ARG A 197 -6.97 -13.94 2.62
C ARG A 197 -7.10 -14.05 1.10
N ALA A 198 -6.81 -12.99 0.35
CA ALA A 198 -6.76 -12.97 -1.12
C ALA A 198 -5.67 -12.00 -1.61
N GLY A 199 -5.07 -12.30 -2.76
CA GLY A 199 -4.08 -11.49 -3.47
C GLY A 199 -4.70 -10.84 -4.71
N TRP A 200 -4.22 -11.20 -5.90
CA TRP A 200 -4.90 -10.97 -7.18
C TRP A 200 -5.26 -12.35 -7.76
N GLY A 201 -6.51 -12.59 -8.14
CA GLY A 201 -6.97 -13.92 -8.58
C GLY A 201 -7.92 -14.61 -7.60
N SER A 202 -8.27 -15.87 -7.90
CA SER A 202 -9.30 -16.62 -7.16
C SER A 202 -9.03 -16.67 -5.63
N PRO A 203 -10.04 -16.42 -4.77
CA PRO A 203 -9.90 -16.51 -3.31
C PRO A 203 -9.54 -17.91 -2.80
N SER A 204 -9.82 -18.96 -3.58
CA SER A 204 -9.52 -20.35 -3.23
C SER A 204 -8.12 -20.80 -3.68
N ALA A 205 -7.41 -20.02 -4.48
CA ALA A 205 -6.12 -20.39 -5.06
C ALA A 205 -4.94 -20.09 -4.11
N ARG A 206 -4.15 -21.11 -3.78
CA ARG A 206 -2.90 -20.95 -3.00
C ARG A 206 -1.87 -20.07 -3.70
N HIS A 207 -1.82 -20.15 -5.03
CA HIS A 207 -0.96 -19.34 -5.88
C HIS A 207 -1.83 -18.29 -6.58
N GLN A 208 -1.52 -17.03 -6.32
CA GLN A 208 -2.21 -15.87 -6.88
C GLN A 208 -1.55 -15.47 -8.21
N GLN A 209 -2.20 -14.56 -8.94
CA GLN A 209 -1.84 -14.13 -10.29
C GLN A 209 -1.06 -12.80 -10.28
N ALA A 210 -0.37 -12.50 -11.37
CA ALA A 210 0.22 -11.19 -11.58
C ALA A 210 -0.89 -10.17 -11.92
N THR A 211 -0.88 -8.99 -11.31
CA THR A 211 -1.87 -7.94 -11.65
C THR A 211 -1.66 -7.49 -13.09
N ALA A 212 -2.74 -7.49 -13.91
CA ALA A 212 -2.68 -7.30 -15.36
C ALA A 212 -1.91 -8.40 -16.14
N GLY A 213 -1.71 -9.58 -15.54
CA GLY A 213 -1.17 -10.76 -16.21
C GLY A 213 0.25 -10.54 -16.78
N TRP A 214 0.54 -11.15 -17.94
CA TRP A 214 1.85 -11.08 -18.59
C TRP A 214 2.23 -9.68 -19.09
N LEU A 215 1.25 -8.80 -19.31
CA LEU A 215 1.47 -7.43 -19.77
C LEU A 215 2.24 -6.60 -18.72
N SER A 216 2.09 -6.94 -17.43
CA SER A 216 2.87 -6.36 -16.33
C SER A 216 4.39 -6.56 -16.45
N ALA A 217 4.87 -7.44 -17.35
CA ALA A 217 6.29 -7.65 -17.60
C ALA A 217 6.87 -6.75 -18.72
N LEU A 218 6.05 -5.96 -19.42
CA LEU A 218 6.51 -5.10 -20.52
C LEU A 218 6.94 -3.70 -19.99
N PRO A 219 8.10 -3.16 -20.38
CA PRO A 219 8.59 -1.84 -19.90
C PRO A 219 7.72 -0.62 -20.25
N VAL A 220 6.71 -0.76 -21.11
CA VAL A 220 5.70 0.29 -21.38
C VAL A 220 4.66 0.42 -20.26
N PHE A 221 4.70 -0.49 -19.27
CA PHE A 221 3.87 -0.47 -18.07
C PHE A 221 4.66 -0.01 -16.84
N GLU A 222 5.63 0.91 -16.98
CA GLU A 222 6.27 1.55 -15.82
C GLU A 222 5.37 2.69 -15.25
N PRO A 223 5.20 2.77 -13.91
CA PRO A 223 5.68 1.82 -12.91
C PRO A 223 4.89 0.52 -12.95
N HIS A 224 5.61 -0.59 -12.95
CA HIS A 224 5.04 -1.91 -12.76
C HIS A 224 4.36 -1.96 -11.39
N TRP A 225 3.43 -2.91 -11.22
CA TRP A 225 2.60 -2.99 -10.02
C TRP A 225 2.26 -4.43 -9.62
N GLN A 226 1.88 -4.62 -8.36
CA GLN A 226 1.26 -5.87 -7.91
C GLN A 226 0.35 -5.59 -6.72
N VAL A 227 -0.90 -6.03 -6.82
CA VAL A 227 -1.78 -6.20 -5.65
C VAL A 227 -1.25 -7.39 -4.86
N LEU A 228 -0.58 -7.12 -3.74
CA LEU A 228 0.03 -8.14 -2.88
C LEU A 228 -1.03 -8.89 -2.08
N MET A 229 -2.08 -8.18 -1.65
CA MET A 229 -3.17 -8.66 -0.81
C MET A 229 -4.43 -7.77 -1.01
N ALA A 230 -5.37 -8.17 -1.87
CA ALA A 230 -6.65 -7.46 -2.01
C ALA A 230 -7.52 -7.55 -0.75
N HIS A 231 -7.35 -8.62 0.05
CA HIS A 231 -7.99 -8.74 1.35
C HIS A 231 -7.16 -9.55 2.33
N GLY A 232 -7.10 -9.08 3.58
CA GLY A 232 -6.52 -9.76 4.71
C GLY A 232 -7.13 -9.25 6.02
N GLU A 233 -6.73 -9.88 7.13
CA GLU A 233 -7.14 -9.48 8.48
C GLU A 233 -5.88 -9.11 9.30
N ALA A 234 -5.86 -7.92 9.88
CA ALA A 234 -4.79 -7.44 10.73
C ALA A 234 -5.20 -7.39 12.21
N SER A 235 -4.27 -7.77 13.08
CA SER A 235 -4.41 -7.65 14.54
C SER A 235 -3.12 -7.09 15.13
N GLY A 236 -3.21 -6.09 15.99
CA GLY A 236 -2.06 -5.39 16.55
C GLY A 236 -2.39 -3.99 17.03
N TRP A 237 -1.41 -3.08 16.91
CA TRP A 237 -1.52 -1.71 17.38
C TRP A 237 -0.76 -0.70 16.51
N LEU A 238 -1.24 0.54 16.51
CA LEU A 238 -0.49 1.74 16.13
C LEU A 238 -0.51 2.76 17.27
N GLN A 239 0.59 3.49 17.40
CA GLN A 239 0.74 4.69 18.22
C GLN A 239 0.89 5.87 17.26
N TRP A 240 0.03 6.87 17.39
CA TRP A 240 -0.07 8.02 16.49
C TRP A 240 0.00 9.30 17.32
N GLY A 241 1.19 9.90 17.38
CA GLY A 241 1.54 10.86 18.44
C GLY A 241 1.25 10.25 19.82
N GLU A 242 0.41 10.92 20.61
CA GLU A 242 -0.02 10.47 21.93
C GLU A 242 -1.13 9.38 21.89
N ARG A 243 -1.87 9.25 20.78
CA ARG A 243 -3.05 8.37 20.71
C ARG A 243 -2.68 6.93 20.33
N ARG A 244 -3.06 5.99 21.21
CA ARG A 244 -2.97 4.54 20.95
C ARG A 244 -4.21 4.05 20.19
N PHE A 245 -3.98 3.21 19.19
CA PHE A 245 -4.99 2.43 18.49
C PHE A 245 -4.63 0.94 18.63
N SER A 246 -5.60 0.12 19.02
CA SER A 246 -5.47 -1.34 19.16
C SER A 246 -6.68 -2.00 18.53
N PHE A 247 -6.50 -3.08 17.76
CA PHE A 247 -7.56 -3.73 17.00
C PHE A 247 -7.25 -5.20 16.70
N SER A 248 -8.28 -5.95 16.33
CA SER A 248 -8.16 -7.34 15.89
C SER A 248 -9.15 -7.64 14.77
N GLY A 249 -8.73 -8.38 13.74
CA GLY A 249 -9.58 -8.69 12.58
C GLY A 249 -9.87 -7.48 11.69
N ALA A 250 -9.03 -6.45 11.73
CA ALA A 250 -9.18 -5.25 10.90
C ALA A 250 -8.98 -5.61 9.40
N PRO A 251 -9.90 -5.23 8.49
CA PRO A 251 -9.67 -5.37 7.05
C PRO A 251 -8.36 -4.73 6.64
N ALA A 252 -7.52 -5.51 5.97
CA ALA A 252 -6.19 -5.13 5.54
C ALA A 252 -6.03 -5.27 4.02
N TYR A 253 -5.18 -4.44 3.45
CA TYR A 253 -4.84 -4.38 2.04
C TYR A 253 -3.33 -4.18 1.85
N ALA A 254 -2.76 -4.69 0.75
CA ALA A 254 -1.36 -4.40 0.40
C ALA A 254 -1.10 -4.41 -1.11
N GLU A 255 -0.17 -3.56 -1.54
CA GLU A 255 0.32 -3.41 -2.92
C GLU A 255 1.78 -2.95 -2.96
N LYS A 256 2.34 -2.92 -4.17
CA LYS A 256 3.68 -2.39 -4.46
C LYS A 256 3.79 -1.91 -5.91
N ASN A 257 4.77 -1.05 -6.16
CA ASN A 257 5.11 -0.51 -7.47
C ASN A 257 6.64 -0.47 -7.67
N TRP A 258 7.12 -0.63 -8.90
CA TRP A 258 8.56 -0.48 -9.24
C TRP A 258 8.78 0.03 -10.67
N GLY A 259 9.86 0.77 -10.92
CA GLY A 259 10.18 1.37 -12.22
C GLY A 259 10.99 2.66 -12.09
N GLY A 260 11.05 3.49 -13.14
CA GLY A 260 11.76 4.77 -13.11
C GLY A 260 11.07 5.89 -12.32
N GLY A 261 9.75 5.82 -12.16
CA GLY A 261 8.91 6.78 -11.43
C GLY A 261 7.41 6.51 -11.63
N PHE A 262 6.54 7.19 -10.86
CA PHE A 262 5.09 7.20 -11.09
C PHE A 262 4.71 8.00 -12.36
N PRO A 263 3.57 7.68 -13.01
CA PRO A 263 3.14 8.35 -14.24
C PRO A 263 2.57 9.74 -13.93
N SER A 264 2.48 10.62 -14.93
CA SER A 264 2.03 12.01 -14.71
C SER A 264 0.59 12.15 -14.20
N LYS A 265 -0.28 11.17 -14.46
CA LYS A 265 -1.66 11.09 -13.95
C LYS A 265 -2.10 9.63 -13.82
N TRP A 266 -2.66 9.27 -12.67
CA TRP A 266 -3.38 8.02 -12.44
C TRP A 266 -4.46 8.24 -11.38
N ALA A 267 -5.44 7.35 -11.34
CA ALA A 267 -6.45 7.26 -10.30
C ALA A 267 -6.55 5.84 -9.81
N TRP A 268 -6.67 5.65 -8.50
CA TRP A 268 -6.73 4.35 -7.85
C TRP A 268 -7.88 4.33 -6.85
N VAL A 269 -8.69 3.28 -6.86
CA VAL A 269 -9.81 3.09 -5.93
C VAL A 269 -9.68 1.72 -5.28
N GLN A 270 -9.60 1.69 -3.95
CA GLN A 270 -9.55 0.46 -3.16
C GLN A 270 -10.53 0.50 -1.99
N CYS A 271 -11.34 -0.56 -1.87
CA CYS A 271 -12.20 -0.79 -0.72
C CYS A 271 -12.34 -2.30 -0.45
N ASN A 272 -12.18 -2.73 0.81
CA ASN A 272 -12.49 -4.10 1.25
C ASN A 272 -13.19 -4.15 2.62
N SER A 273 -13.92 -3.08 2.91
CA SER A 273 -14.64 -2.83 4.17
C SER A 273 -16.08 -2.37 3.87
N PHE A 274 -16.75 -3.05 2.94
CA PHE A 274 -18.13 -2.73 2.53
C PHE A 274 -19.13 -3.10 3.63
N GLU A 275 -20.05 -2.19 3.94
CA GLU A 275 -21.06 -2.39 4.98
C GLU A 275 -21.95 -3.61 4.67
N GLY A 276 -22.06 -4.52 5.64
CA GLY A 276 -22.82 -5.77 5.49
C GLY A 276 -22.24 -6.81 4.50
N GLN A 277 -21.11 -6.54 3.85
CA GLN A 277 -20.52 -7.40 2.81
C GLN A 277 -19.10 -7.88 3.17
N PRO A 278 -18.94 -8.71 4.23
CA PRO A 278 -17.63 -9.22 4.63
C PRO A 278 -17.00 -10.08 3.51
N GLY A 279 -15.72 -9.85 3.25
CA GLY A 279 -14.97 -10.54 2.19
C GLY A 279 -15.14 -9.94 0.78
N LEU A 280 -16.05 -8.97 0.58
CA LEU A 280 -16.12 -8.20 -0.66
C LEU A 280 -14.91 -7.24 -0.73
N SER A 281 -14.15 -7.31 -1.83
CA SER A 281 -13.02 -6.41 -2.10
C SER A 281 -13.02 -5.94 -3.54
N VAL A 282 -12.78 -4.64 -3.75
CA VAL A 282 -12.50 -4.03 -5.05
C VAL A 282 -11.13 -3.38 -5.04
N THR A 283 -10.45 -3.46 -6.18
CA THR A 283 -9.23 -2.71 -6.50
C THR A 283 -9.31 -2.30 -7.96
N SER A 284 -9.07 -1.02 -8.28
CA SER A 284 -9.35 -0.48 -9.61
C SER A 284 -8.48 0.72 -9.98
N VAL A 285 -8.07 0.80 -11.27
CA VAL A 285 -7.35 1.96 -11.84
C VAL A 285 -8.16 2.62 -12.96
N GLY A 286 -7.95 3.93 -13.11
CA GLY A 286 -8.00 4.61 -14.41
C GLY A 286 -6.70 5.39 -14.62
N ALA A 287 -6.06 5.26 -15.77
CA ALA A 287 -4.84 6.02 -16.10
C ALA A 287 -4.74 6.30 -17.60
N ARG A 288 -3.96 7.31 -17.97
CA ARG A 288 -3.68 7.67 -19.38
C ARG A 288 -2.24 7.34 -19.69
N ARG A 289 -2.00 6.49 -20.69
CA ARG A 289 -0.66 6.04 -21.09
C ARG A 289 -0.29 6.47 -22.50
N GLY A 290 1.00 6.62 -22.79
CA GLY A 290 1.49 6.67 -24.16
C GLY A 290 1.59 5.26 -24.75
N LEU A 291 1.04 5.05 -25.95
CA LEU A 291 1.06 3.76 -26.65
C LEU A 291 2.42 3.42 -27.27
N LEU A 292 3.22 4.43 -27.61
CA LEU A 292 4.49 4.29 -28.34
C LEU A 292 5.58 5.17 -27.74
N VAL A 293 6.65 4.55 -27.25
CA VAL A 293 7.84 5.25 -26.73
C VAL A 293 8.49 6.06 -27.87
N GLY A 294 8.45 7.39 -27.76
CA GLY A 294 9.07 8.31 -28.72
C GLY A 294 8.12 8.97 -29.74
N LEU A 295 6.81 8.66 -29.73
CA LEU A 295 5.81 9.35 -30.56
C LEU A 295 4.83 10.17 -29.69
N PRO A 296 5.00 11.50 -29.60
CA PRO A 296 4.07 12.36 -28.87
C PRO A 296 2.65 12.31 -29.44
N GLY A 297 1.64 12.28 -28.56
CA GLY A 297 0.22 12.43 -28.93
C GLY A 297 -0.56 11.14 -29.18
N VAL A 298 0.07 9.96 -29.14
CA VAL A 298 -0.67 8.68 -29.17
C VAL A 298 -0.89 8.18 -27.75
N GLU A 299 -1.98 8.62 -27.13
CA GLU A 299 -2.40 8.21 -25.78
C GLU A 299 -3.57 7.22 -25.79
N GLU A 300 -3.65 6.39 -24.76
CA GLU A 300 -4.74 5.43 -24.51
C GLU A 300 -5.19 5.52 -23.05
N ASP A 301 -6.51 5.48 -22.85
CA ASP A 301 -7.13 5.44 -21.54
C ASP A 301 -7.23 3.97 -21.06
N VAL A 302 -6.42 3.58 -20.08
CA VAL A 302 -6.42 2.23 -19.51
C VAL A 302 -7.20 2.18 -18.21
N GLY A 303 -8.11 1.20 -18.11
CA GLY A 303 -8.85 0.87 -16.90
C GLY A 303 -8.59 -0.56 -16.44
N LEU A 304 -8.91 -0.85 -15.18
CA LEU A 304 -8.96 -2.20 -14.63
C LEU A 304 -9.89 -2.20 -13.41
N LEU A 305 -10.73 -3.24 -13.26
CA LEU A 305 -11.44 -3.55 -12.03
C LEU A 305 -11.16 -5.01 -11.65
N GLY A 306 -10.65 -5.23 -10.44
CA GLY A 306 -10.54 -6.56 -9.82
C GLY A 306 -11.50 -6.66 -8.64
N LEU A 307 -12.38 -7.66 -8.67
CA LEU A 307 -13.47 -7.83 -7.72
C LEU A 307 -13.38 -9.21 -7.07
N HIS A 308 -13.26 -9.27 -5.76
CA HIS A 308 -13.36 -10.51 -4.99
C HIS A 308 -14.77 -10.58 -4.41
N LEU A 309 -15.61 -11.46 -4.98
CA LEU A 309 -17.01 -11.59 -4.62
C LEU A 309 -17.16 -12.69 -3.55
N PRO A 310 -17.80 -12.40 -2.40
CA PRO A 310 -18.08 -13.41 -1.38
C PRO A 310 -19.14 -14.42 -1.87
N PRO A 311 -19.19 -15.63 -1.28
CA PRO A 311 -20.11 -16.72 -1.65
C PRO A 311 -21.56 -16.32 -1.98
N HIS A 312 -22.14 -15.40 -1.20
CA HIS A 312 -23.54 -14.96 -1.34
C HIS A 312 -23.78 -13.92 -2.45
N LEU A 313 -22.73 -13.32 -3.03
CA LEU A 313 -22.81 -12.48 -4.22
C LEU A 313 -22.36 -13.23 -5.50
N ALA A 314 -21.52 -14.26 -5.36
CA ALA A 314 -21.03 -15.09 -6.45
C ALA A 314 -21.91 -16.32 -6.77
N GLY A 315 -23.06 -16.48 -6.11
CA GLY A 315 -24.01 -17.58 -6.36
C GLY A 315 -23.54 -18.96 -5.92
N GLY A 316 -22.53 -19.07 -5.04
CA GLY A 316 -21.97 -20.36 -4.64
C GLY A 316 -20.68 -20.24 -3.83
N GLY A 317 -19.54 -20.55 -4.46
CA GLY A 317 -18.21 -20.29 -3.87
C GLY A 317 -17.82 -18.81 -4.02
N GLY A 318 -16.78 -18.36 -3.32
CA GLY A 318 -16.22 -17.02 -3.56
C GLY A 318 -15.52 -16.95 -4.92
N GLU A 319 -15.78 -15.89 -5.69
CA GLU A 319 -15.28 -15.69 -7.05
C GLU A 319 -14.30 -14.51 -7.12
N PHE A 320 -13.40 -14.53 -8.11
CA PHE A 320 -12.66 -13.35 -8.55
C PHE A 320 -13.06 -12.99 -9.97
N VAL A 321 -13.49 -11.75 -10.16
CA VAL A 321 -13.84 -11.17 -11.47
C VAL A 321 -12.78 -10.15 -11.85
N GLU A 322 -12.15 -10.35 -13.00
CA GLU A 322 -11.19 -9.44 -13.61
C GLU A 322 -11.84 -8.78 -14.83
N LEU A 323 -11.92 -7.45 -14.84
CA LEU A 323 -12.45 -6.64 -15.94
C LEU A 323 -11.31 -5.74 -16.43
N VAL A 324 -10.79 -6.06 -17.61
CA VAL A 324 -9.53 -5.54 -18.18
C VAL A 324 -9.63 -5.36 -19.71
N PRO A 325 -8.81 -4.52 -20.36
CA PRO A 325 -9.04 -4.10 -21.75
C PRO A 325 -9.04 -5.22 -22.81
N TRP A 326 -8.56 -6.42 -22.47
CA TRP A 326 -8.55 -7.60 -23.35
C TRP A 326 -9.68 -8.61 -23.08
N ASN A 327 -10.54 -8.38 -22.08
CA ASN A 327 -11.71 -9.23 -21.79
C ASN A 327 -13.00 -8.46 -21.51
N SER A 328 -12.96 -7.13 -21.38
CA SER A 328 -14.07 -6.26 -21.01
C SER A 328 -14.02 -4.92 -21.74
N GLU A 329 -15.21 -4.39 -22.03
CA GLU A 329 -15.41 -2.96 -22.25
C GLU A 329 -15.13 -2.22 -20.93
N LEU A 330 -14.51 -1.05 -21.00
CA LEU A 330 -14.14 -0.24 -19.84
C LEU A 330 -14.40 1.23 -20.13
N GLU A 331 -15.03 1.91 -19.17
CA GLU A 331 -15.20 3.36 -19.17
C GLU A 331 -14.77 3.89 -17.81
N TRP A 332 -14.11 5.05 -17.76
CA TRP A 332 -13.88 5.73 -16.50
C TRP A 332 -13.97 7.25 -16.63
N GLU A 333 -14.48 7.87 -15.58
CA GLU A 333 -14.64 9.31 -15.42
C GLU A 333 -14.04 9.68 -14.06
N VAL A 334 -13.09 10.61 -14.07
CA VAL A 334 -12.35 11.02 -12.87
C VAL A 334 -12.28 12.54 -12.83
N SER A 335 -12.94 13.12 -11.83
CA SER A 335 -12.76 14.53 -11.49
C SER A 335 -11.37 14.75 -10.88
N PRO A 336 -10.81 15.98 -10.92
CA PRO A 336 -9.53 16.27 -10.26
C PRO A 336 -9.47 15.79 -8.80
N TRP A 337 -10.58 15.93 -8.07
CA TRP A 337 -10.83 15.28 -6.79
C TRP A 337 -12.28 14.79 -6.69
N GLY A 338 -12.62 14.15 -5.59
CA GLY A 338 -13.99 14.11 -5.07
C GLY A 338 -14.94 13.15 -5.77
N SER A 339 -14.65 12.72 -7.00
CA SER A 339 -15.46 11.75 -7.73
C SER A 339 -14.64 10.91 -8.71
N TRP A 340 -14.83 9.59 -8.64
CA TRP A 340 -14.31 8.59 -9.56
C TRP A 340 -15.41 7.60 -9.88
N ARG A 341 -15.56 7.32 -11.16
CA ARG A 341 -16.56 6.39 -11.68
C ARG A 341 -15.86 5.48 -12.66
N LEU A 342 -15.90 4.17 -12.43
CA LEU A 342 -15.31 3.18 -13.33
C LEU A 342 -16.35 2.09 -13.62
N ARG A 343 -16.67 1.91 -14.89
CA ARG A 343 -17.52 0.84 -15.42
C ARG A 343 -16.63 -0.20 -16.09
N GLY A 344 -16.91 -1.47 -15.87
CA GLY A 344 -16.37 -2.57 -16.66
C GLY A 344 -17.46 -3.57 -17.00
N ALA A 345 -17.52 -4.02 -18.26
CA ALA A 345 -18.57 -4.93 -18.72
C ALA A 345 -18.01 -6.04 -19.63
N ASN A 346 -18.51 -7.26 -19.48
CA ASN A 346 -18.31 -8.36 -20.42
C ASN A 346 -19.55 -9.25 -20.49
N SER A 347 -19.47 -10.38 -21.19
CA SER A 347 -20.59 -11.29 -21.43
C SER A 347 -21.17 -12.00 -20.20
N ARG A 348 -20.66 -11.73 -18.99
CA ARG A 348 -21.15 -12.32 -17.73
C ARG A 348 -21.32 -11.31 -16.60
N TRP A 349 -20.50 -10.26 -16.55
CA TRP A 349 -20.47 -9.29 -15.46
C TRP A 349 -20.49 -7.85 -15.99
N GLU A 350 -21.33 -7.00 -15.43
CA GLU A 350 -21.24 -5.54 -15.55
C GLU A 350 -21.07 -4.95 -14.15
N ALA A 351 -19.92 -4.32 -13.90
CA ALA A 351 -19.62 -3.66 -12.65
C ALA A 351 -19.56 -2.15 -12.83
N LEU A 352 -20.15 -1.41 -11.90
CA LEU A 352 -20.03 0.04 -11.81
C LEU A 352 -19.57 0.42 -10.39
N LEU A 353 -18.32 0.84 -10.32
CA LEU A 353 -17.65 1.37 -9.13
C LEU A 353 -17.82 2.89 -9.10
N GLU A 354 -18.41 3.40 -8.04
CA GLU A 354 -18.64 4.83 -7.81
C GLU A 354 -18.00 5.20 -6.47
N ALA A 355 -17.03 6.10 -6.51
CA ALA A 355 -16.27 6.55 -5.38
C ALA A 355 -16.37 8.08 -5.28
N GLU A 356 -16.54 8.60 -4.06
CA GLU A 356 -16.61 10.04 -3.81
C GLU A 356 -16.04 10.40 -2.43
N CYS A 357 -15.57 11.63 -2.26
CA CYS A 357 -15.16 12.17 -0.95
C CYS A 357 -15.63 13.62 -0.79
N GLU A 358 -15.72 14.09 0.46
CA GLU A 358 -15.66 15.54 0.67
C GLU A 358 -14.31 16.00 0.12
N ALA A 359 -14.33 16.85 -0.89
CA ALA A 359 -13.12 17.32 -1.54
C ALA A 359 -12.20 18.10 -0.56
N GLY A 360 -12.71 18.63 0.55
CA GLY A 360 -11.87 19.16 1.64
C GLY A 360 -10.86 18.14 2.19
N ALA A 361 -11.22 16.85 2.19
CA ALA A 361 -10.43 15.77 2.76
C ALA A 361 -9.15 15.44 1.97
N GLY A 362 -8.33 14.59 2.55
CA GLY A 362 -7.13 13.94 2.03
C GLY A 362 -5.80 14.65 2.32
N ALA A 363 -4.77 13.85 2.63
CA ALA A 363 -3.40 14.29 2.82
C ALA A 363 -2.61 14.28 1.50
N VAL A 364 -1.70 15.22 1.30
CA VAL A 364 -0.70 15.14 0.21
C VAL A 364 0.37 14.14 0.64
N LEU A 365 0.65 13.15 -0.22
CA LEU A 365 1.67 12.14 -0.01
C LEU A 365 2.84 12.38 -0.98
N ARG A 366 4.02 11.88 -0.63
CA ARG A 366 5.14 11.83 -1.57
C ARG A 366 5.11 10.54 -2.37
N ALA A 367 5.30 10.65 -3.68
CA ALA A 367 5.45 9.52 -4.59
C ALA A 367 6.84 9.59 -5.27
N PRO A 368 7.48 8.44 -5.57
CA PRO A 368 8.70 8.41 -6.36
C PRO A 368 8.48 8.93 -7.79
N THR A 369 9.22 9.96 -8.17
CA THR A 369 9.18 10.58 -9.50
C THR A 369 10.54 10.48 -10.19
N THR A 370 10.54 10.35 -11.52
CA THR A 370 11.77 10.20 -12.32
C THR A 370 12.71 11.41 -12.21
N ALA A 371 12.17 12.61 -11.97
CA ALA A 371 12.94 13.86 -11.91
C ALA A 371 13.36 14.28 -10.49
N GLN A 372 12.48 14.11 -9.51
CA GLN A 372 12.65 14.68 -8.16
C GLN A 372 12.80 13.61 -7.05
N GLY A 373 12.73 12.31 -7.38
CA GLY A 373 12.67 11.27 -6.36
C GLY A 373 11.36 11.35 -5.59
N LEU A 374 11.43 11.14 -4.27
CA LEU A 374 10.27 11.15 -3.37
C LEU A 374 9.71 12.58 -3.20
N ALA A 375 8.71 12.93 -4.02
CA ALA A 375 8.20 14.29 -4.20
C ALA A 375 6.67 14.37 -3.98
N PRO A 376 6.09 15.52 -3.57
CA PRO A 376 4.67 15.68 -3.25
C PRO A 376 3.83 15.71 -4.54
N PHE A 377 3.60 14.50 -5.06
CA PHE A 377 3.02 14.24 -6.38
C PHE A 377 1.77 13.36 -6.29
N CYS A 378 1.35 13.04 -5.07
CA CYS A 378 0.20 12.20 -4.74
C CYS A 378 -0.65 12.92 -3.69
N LYS A 379 -1.95 12.67 -3.67
CA LYS A 379 -2.85 12.98 -2.54
C LYS A 379 -3.61 11.69 -2.25
N ASP A 380 -3.96 11.40 -1.00
CA ASP A 380 -4.79 10.24 -0.67
C ASP A 380 -5.88 10.61 0.33
N THR A 381 -7.01 9.90 0.36
CA THR A 381 -8.01 10.00 1.45
C THR A 381 -8.65 8.66 1.80
N PHE A 382 -8.73 8.41 3.10
CA PHE A 382 -9.54 7.33 3.64
C PHE A 382 -11.03 7.71 3.74
N PHE A 383 -11.35 9.01 3.75
CA PHE A 383 -12.66 9.56 4.04
C PHE A 383 -13.48 9.73 2.75
N GLY A 384 -14.49 8.89 2.55
CA GLY A 384 -15.32 8.91 1.36
C GLY A 384 -16.32 7.77 1.33
N ARG A 385 -17.24 7.80 0.35
CA ARG A 385 -18.23 6.74 0.12
C ARG A 385 -17.84 5.94 -1.13
N CYS A 386 -17.77 4.62 -0.97
CA CYS A 386 -17.54 3.66 -2.04
C CYS A 386 -18.82 2.87 -2.28
N ARG A 387 -19.39 2.98 -3.47
CA ARG A 387 -20.52 2.18 -3.93
C ARG A 387 -20.04 1.26 -5.05
N LEU A 388 -20.44 0.00 -4.98
CA LEU A 388 -20.28 -0.96 -6.06
C LEU A 388 -21.68 -1.41 -6.50
N ARG A 389 -21.89 -1.49 -7.81
CA ARG A 389 -23.04 -2.13 -8.45
C ARG A 389 -22.51 -3.28 -9.32
N LEU A 390 -23.26 -4.38 -9.36
CA LEU A 390 -23.01 -5.67 -10.01
C LEU A 390 -24.35 -6.23 -10.53
#